data_AF-A0A945Z0J5-F1
#
_entry.id   AF-A0A945Z0J5-F1
#
_cell.length_a   1.000
_cell.length_b   1.000
_cell.length_c   1.000
_cell.angle_alpha   90.00
_cell.angle_beta   90.00
_cell.angle_gamma   90.00
#
_symmetry.space_group_name_H-M   'P 1'
#
loop_
_entity.id
_entity.type
_entity.pdbx_description
1 polymer ?
#
loop_
_entity_poly.entity_id
_entity_poly.type
_entity_poly.pdbx_seq_one_letter_code
_entity_poly.pdbx_strand_id
1 'polypeptide(L)'
;MTKIAEALKTVFKKHRIVFWYDSKKELREDYEQLNVADVEKIELKNNEFRVKHRILREEPDKKFLLYYEGEAPSDLDNWLLDIQLASGEFRTDQFAIWLNELGLGLEFTDIVNDHATFFNVTKRRESLKKLLSSDDTQNAVRTKMLAVCASSDPRIDNILENLLTESAFNKDEKLKLVENCKLESFLWGRLEVSYGYTSDSPGLRDFIIQLFKSCYDMSLGNDSQLNPDALVFLKRWKDSVKHQKAFEDLSKECSDILAIEKDLQKRDISALEEIYYFELVDRKILSDLAKNVVDQTISAGARESLIRQRKVSHWYKQYEDLYQAIDYGARFIKILEEAELNIESMDDGLTKYTKYWYLVDQLYRKYIYHTKKSGQVSMLKTLSDKVENLYSNNYLLTINNNWQKQVDDCNSWGKTNIEFQRHFFKRNVLPFLSDKKKVFVII
;
A
#
# COMPACT_ATOMS: atom_id res chain seq x y z
N MET A 1 -38.53 3.11 28.06
CA MET A 1 -39.53 3.24 26.98
C MET A 1 -38.95 2.60 25.74
N THR A 2 -39.70 1.78 25.02
CA THR A 2 -39.23 1.14 23.78
C THR A 2 -39.01 2.19 22.69
N LYS A 3 -37.98 2.04 21.83
CA LYS A 3 -37.65 2.99 20.75
C LYS A 3 -38.84 3.22 19.78
N ILE A 4 -39.68 2.20 19.62
CA ILE A 4 -40.94 2.25 18.85
C ILE A 4 -41.91 3.30 19.43
N ALA A 5 -42.02 3.41 20.76
CA ALA A 5 -42.89 4.38 21.41
C ALA A 5 -42.46 5.84 21.15
N GLU A 6 -41.15 6.11 21.09
CA GLU A 6 -40.61 7.44 20.77
C GLU A 6 -40.83 7.82 19.31
N ALA A 7 -40.64 6.86 18.39
CA ALA A 7 -40.91 7.05 16.98
C ALA A 7 -42.41 7.33 16.74
N LEU A 8 -43.30 6.55 17.35
CA LEU A 8 -44.75 6.76 17.26
C LEU A 8 -45.19 8.12 17.82
N LYS A 9 -44.65 8.54 18.97
CA LYS A 9 -44.92 9.88 19.53
C LYS A 9 -44.61 10.99 18.52
N THR A 10 -43.60 10.81 17.68
CA THR A 10 -43.23 11.79 16.66
C THR A 10 -44.23 11.82 15.50
N VAL A 11 -44.69 10.65 15.03
CA VAL A 11 -45.73 10.56 13.99
C VAL A 11 -47.07 11.15 14.48
N PHE A 12 -47.44 10.85 15.72
CA PHE A 12 -48.67 11.38 16.35
C PHE A 12 -48.68 12.88 16.64
N LYS A 13 -47.56 13.61 16.41
CA LYS A 13 -47.55 15.07 16.41
C LYS A 13 -48.19 15.66 15.14
N LYS A 14 -48.12 14.93 14.03
CA LYS A 14 -48.60 15.39 12.71
C LYS A 14 -49.90 14.72 12.29
N HIS A 15 -50.12 13.48 12.73
CA HIS A 15 -51.28 12.68 12.32
C HIS A 15 -52.08 12.21 13.53
N ARG A 16 -53.40 12.28 13.41
CA ARG A 16 -54.33 11.76 14.43
C ARG A 16 -54.45 10.23 14.35
N ILE A 17 -54.49 9.70 13.15
CA ILE A 17 -54.58 8.26 12.86
C ILE A 17 -53.25 7.82 12.28
N VAL A 18 -52.75 6.68 12.77
CA VAL A 18 -51.50 6.09 12.32
C VAL A 18 -51.72 4.62 11.99
N PHE A 19 -51.39 4.21 10.76
CA PHE A 19 -51.43 2.81 10.32
C PHE A 19 -50.08 2.14 10.59
N TRP A 20 -50.10 0.92 11.13
CA TRP A 20 -48.93 0.10 11.37
C TRP A 20 -49.12 -1.27 10.74
N TYR A 21 -48.50 -1.48 9.59
CA TYR A 21 -48.45 -2.77 8.90
C TYR A 21 -47.19 -3.53 9.29
N ASP A 22 -47.35 -4.70 9.93
CA ASP A 22 -46.26 -5.60 10.29
C ASP A 22 -46.10 -6.69 9.22
N SER A 23 -45.52 -6.30 8.08
CA SER A 23 -45.37 -7.16 6.89
C SER A 23 -44.63 -8.46 7.18
N LYS A 24 -43.65 -8.44 8.08
CA LYS A 24 -42.82 -9.61 8.46
C LYS A 24 -43.37 -10.39 9.65
N LYS A 25 -44.40 -9.88 10.34
CA LYS A 25 -45.00 -10.50 11.54
C LYS A 25 -44.00 -10.67 12.69
N GLU A 26 -43.09 -9.72 12.84
CA GLU A 26 -42.00 -9.78 13.82
C GLU A 26 -42.25 -8.86 15.03
N LEU A 27 -43.26 -8.00 14.97
CA LEU A 27 -43.44 -6.88 15.89
C LEU A 27 -44.75 -6.94 16.68
N ARG A 28 -45.37 -8.12 16.72
CA ARG A 28 -46.56 -8.42 17.49
C ARG A 28 -46.38 -8.13 18.99
N GLU A 29 -45.31 -8.65 19.57
CA GLU A 29 -45.00 -8.45 20.99
C GLU A 29 -44.76 -6.97 21.31
N ASP A 30 -44.08 -6.25 20.41
CA ASP A 30 -43.87 -4.81 20.53
C ASP A 30 -45.21 -4.05 20.53
N TYR A 31 -46.12 -4.37 19.61
CA TYR A 31 -47.46 -3.77 19.57
C TYR A 31 -48.24 -4.02 20.85
N GLU A 32 -48.20 -5.23 21.41
CA GLU A 32 -48.92 -5.57 22.64
C GLU A 32 -48.37 -4.83 23.85
N GLN A 33 -47.05 -4.80 24.01
CA GLN A 33 -46.36 -4.12 25.12
C GLN A 33 -46.35 -2.59 24.99
N LEU A 34 -46.61 -2.07 23.79
CA LEU A 34 -46.63 -0.64 23.51
C LEU A 34 -47.70 0.07 24.34
N ASN A 35 -47.28 1.06 25.12
CA ASN A 35 -48.17 1.99 25.80
C ASN A 35 -47.81 3.43 25.40
N VAL A 36 -48.73 4.09 24.69
CA VAL A 36 -48.61 5.50 24.29
C VAL A 36 -49.79 6.25 24.90
N ALA A 37 -49.50 7.26 25.71
CA ALA A 37 -50.53 8.08 26.33
C ALA A 37 -51.40 8.76 25.25
N ASP A 38 -52.71 8.85 25.53
CA ASP A 38 -53.72 9.49 24.68
C ASP A 38 -53.89 8.89 23.27
N VAL A 39 -53.48 7.63 23.07
CA VAL A 39 -53.63 6.89 21.82
C VAL A 39 -54.37 5.58 22.09
N GLU A 40 -55.46 5.35 21.36
CA GLU A 40 -56.17 4.06 21.36
C GLU A 40 -55.52 3.09 20.36
N LYS A 41 -55.18 1.87 20.81
CA LYS A 41 -54.71 0.79 19.93
C LYS A 41 -55.90 -0.01 19.39
N ILE A 42 -55.95 -0.22 18.08
CA ILE A 42 -56.93 -1.09 17.43
C ILE A 42 -56.19 -2.07 16.53
N GLU A 43 -56.49 -3.35 16.68
CA GLU A 43 -56.05 -4.39 15.75
C GLU A 43 -57.08 -4.55 14.63
N LEU A 44 -56.62 -4.51 13.38
CA LEU A 44 -57.41 -4.71 12.18
C LEU A 44 -57.54 -6.20 11.90
N LYS A 45 -58.74 -6.74 12.11
CA LYS A 45 -59.09 -8.16 11.94
C LYS A 45 -60.52 -8.28 11.43
N ASN A 46 -60.72 -8.00 10.15
CA ASN A 46 -62.04 -8.07 9.50
C ASN A 46 -63.10 -7.21 10.23
N ASN A 47 -62.66 -6.05 10.74
CA ASN A 47 -63.45 -5.09 11.52
C ASN A 47 -63.37 -3.67 10.94
N GLU A 48 -62.80 -3.52 9.74
CA GLU A 48 -62.42 -2.28 9.09
C GLU A 48 -63.63 -1.34 8.95
N PHE A 49 -64.79 -1.86 8.59
CA PHE A 49 -66.03 -1.07 8.49
C PHE A 49 -66.42 -0.43 9.83
N ARG A 50 -66.38 -1.20 10.92
CA ARG A 50 -66.70 -0.71 12.27
C ARG A 50 -65.66 0.29 12.74
N VAL A 51 -64.38 0.01 12.46
CA VAL A 51 -63.27 0.92 12.77
C VAL A 51 -63.46 2.25 12.04
N LYS A 52 -63.78 2.22 10.74
CA LYS A 52 -64.09 3.40 9.92
C LYS A 52 -65.22 4.24 10.53
N HIS A 53 -66.31 3.61 10.95
CA HIS A 53 -67.40 4.32 11.62
C HIS A 53 -66.93 4.97 12.92
N ARG A 54 -66.23 4.23 13.79
CA ARG A 54 -65.75 4.71 15.08
C ARG A 54 -64.82 5.92 14.95
N ILE A 55 -63.80 5.83 14.09
CA ILE A 55 -62.77 6.88 13.97
C ILE A 55 -63.24 8.13 13.22
N LEU A 56 -64.30 8.03 12.40
CA LEU A 56 -64.85 9.15 11.63
C LEU A 56 -66.11 9.78 12.26
N ARG A 57 -66.91 9.02 13.02
CA ARG A 57 -68.21 9.46 13.55
C ARG A 57 -68.29 9.48 15.06
N GLU A 58 -67.87 8.41 15.73
CA GLU A 58 -68.05 8.27 17.19
C GLU A 58 -66.98 9.02 17.98
N GLU A 59 -65.71 8.91 17.54
CA GLU A 59 -64.54 9.46 18.25
C GLU A 59 -63.66 10.28 17.28
N PRO A 60 -64.15 11.40 16.70
CA PRO A 60 -63.44 12.14 15.65
C PRO A 60 -62.17 12.85 16.13
N ASP A 61 -62.07 13.18 17.42
CA ASP A 61 -60.92 13.93 17.98
C ASP A 61 -59.86 13.02 18.63
N LYS A 62 -60.18 11.74 18.85
CA LYS A 62 -59.29 10.77 19.51
C LYS A 62 -58.20 10.29 18.56
N LYS A 63 -57.00 10.00 19.08
CA LYS A 63 -55.89 9.42 18.31
C LYS A 63 -55.96 7.90 18.27
N PHE A 64 -55.67 7.32 17.11
CA PHE A 64 -55.74 5.87 16.90
C PHE A 64 -54.46 5.33 16.26
N LEU A 65 -53.98 4.21 16.81
CA LEU A 65 -52.97 3.35 16.19
C LEU A 65 -53.67 2.11 15.64
N LEU A 66 -53.76 2.01 14.31
CA LEU A 66 -54.37 0.89 13.60
C LEU A 66 -53.28 -0.11 13.21
N TYR A 67 -53.27 -1.29 13.82
CA TYR A 67 -52.25 -2.32 13.56
C TYR A 67 -52.82 -3.46 12.73
N TYR A 68 -52.06 -3.91 11.73
CA TYR A 68 -52.38 -5.07 10.92
C TYR A 68 -51.17 -6.00 10.81
N GLU A 69 -51.38 -7.27 11.12
CA GLU A 69 -50.33 -8.31 11.09
C GLU A 69 -50.20 -8.90 9.68
N GLY A 70 -49.46 -8.20 8.83
CA GLY A 70 -49.22 -8.59 7.44
C GLY A 70 -48.95 -7.39 6.54
N GLU A 71 -48.85 -7.66 5.24
CA GLU A 71 -48.74 -6.60 4.22
C GLU A 71 -50.04 -5.80 4.12
N ALA A 72 -49.92 -4.54 3.72
CA ALA A 72 -51.10 -3.72 3.44
C ALA A 72 -51.96 -4.39 2.35
N PRO A 73 -53.31 -4.42 2.51
CA PRO A 73 -54.19 -4.94 1.47
C PRO A 73 -54.03 -4.17 0.16
N SER A 74 -54.35 -4.81 -0.97
CA SER A 74 -54.41 -4.11 -2.27
C SER A 74 -55.41 -2.96 -2.21
N ASP A 75 -55.22 -1.92 -3.04
CA ASP A 75 -56.09 -0.73 -3.02
C ASP A 75 -57.59 -1.07 -3.17
N LEU A 76 -57.92 -2.09 -3.97
CA LEU A 76 -59.31 -2.54 -4.18
C LEU A 76 -59.88 -3.27 -2.95
N ASP A 77 -59.03 -3.93 -2.18
CA ASP A 77 -59.43 -4.70 -0.99
C ASP A 77 -59.29 -3.88 0.31
N ASN A 78 -58.76 -2.66 0.23
CA ASN A 78 -58.50 -1.82 1.40
C ASN A 78 -59.69 -0.89 1.72
N TRP A 79 -60.54 -1.33 2.64
CA TRP A 79 -61.73 -0.59 3.09
C TRP A 79 -61.42 0.75 3.78
N LEU A 80 -60.18 0.92 4.23
CA LEU A 80 -59.68 2.10 4.92
C LEU A 80 -58.76 2.95 4.05
N LEU A 81 -58.67 2.68 2.74
CA LEU A 81 -57.73 3.36 1.84
C LEU A 81 -57.85 4.89 1.87
N ASP A 82 -59.07 5.41 1.86
CA ASP A 82 -59.36 6.84 1.96
C ASP A 82 -58.80 7.48 3.23
N ILE A 83 -58.87 6.74 4.34
CA ILE A 83 -58.33 7.18 5.63
C ILE A 83 -56.82 7.02 5.65
N GLN A 84 -56.28 5.91 5.13
CA GLN A 84 -54.84 5.65 5.04
C GLN A 84 -54.13 6.76 4.25
N LEU A 85 -54.69 7.15 3.10
CA LEU A 85 -54.16 8.24 2.27
C LEU A 85 -54.19 9.60 2.96
N ALA A 86 -55.11 9.81 3.91
CA ALA A 86 -55.24 11.05 4.69
C ALA A 86 -54.51 11.01 6.05
N SER A 87 -53.88 9.89 6.40
CA SER A 87 -53.32 9.61 7.73
C SER A 87 -51.82 9.40 7.69
N GLY A 88 -51.20 9.19 8.86
CA GLY A 88 -49.79 8.81 8.94
C GLY A 88 -49.64 7.30 8.76
N GLU A 89 -48.60 6.86 8.07
CA GLU A 89 -48.21 5.45 8.05
C GLU A 89 -46.94 5.28 8.89
N PHE A 90 -47.03 4.46 9.93
CA PHE A 90 -45.92 4.00 10.73
C PHE A 90 -45.49 2.63 10.21
N ARG A 91 -44.66 2.66 9.18
CA ARG A 91 -43.88 1.49 8.81
C ARG A 91 -42.74 1.36 9.80
N THR A 92 -42.86 0.39 10.71
CA THR A 92 -41.72 -0.21 11.41
C THR A 92 -40.93 -1.10 10.46
N ASP A 93 -40.64 -0.61 9.26
CA ASP A 93 -39.61 -1.26 8.49
C ASP A 93 -38.35 -1.03 9.30
N GLN A 94 -37.71 -2.11 9.74
CA GLN A 94 -36.47 -2.13 10.50
C GLN A 94 -35.43 -1.10 9.97
N PHE A 95 -35.53 -0.75 8.69
CA PHE A 95 -34.82 0.31 7.97
C PHE A 95 -34.99 1.71 8.57
N ALA A 96 -36.21 2.13 8.92
CA ALA A 96 -36.45 3.45 9.55
C ALA A 96 -35.81 3.54 10.94
N ILE A 97 -35.76 2.42 11.67
CA ILE A 97 -35.06 2.33 12.96
C ILE A 97 -33.55 2.49 12.74
N TRP A 98 -32.98 1.80 11.73
CA TRP A 98 -31.55 1.93 11.41
C TRP A 98 -31.17 3.32 10.92
N LEU A 99 -32.00 3.96 10.07
CA LEU A 99 -31.77 5.34 9.62
C LEU A 99 -31.71 6.30 10.82
N ASN A 100 -32.69 6.20 11.72
CA ASN A 100 -32.72 7.02 12.93
C ASN A 100 -31.52 6.72 13.85
N GLU A 101 -31.16 5.45 14.04
CA GLU A 101 -29.97 5.04 14.80
C GLU A 101 -28.68 5.67 14.26
N LEU A 102 -28.56 5.77 12.93
CA LEU A 102 -27.40 6.32 12.22
C LEU A 102 -27.45 7.85 12.06
N GLY A 103 -28.58 8.49 12.38
CA GLY A 103 -28.80 9.93 12.15
C GLY A 103 -28.94 10.29 10.67
N LEU A 104 -29.36 9.34 9.83
CA LEU A 104 -29.57 9.52 8.40
C LEU A 104 -31.05 9.84 8.10
N GLY A 105 -31.29 10.70 7.11
CA GLY A 105 -32.64 11.04 6.66
C GLY A 105 -33.27 9.97 5.77
N LEU A 106 -34.52 10.20 5.36
CA LEU A 106 -35.30 9.27 4.54
C LEU A 106 -34.74 9.14 3.11
N GLU A 107 -33.94 10.09 2.66
CA GLU A 107 -33.22 10.06 1.37
C GLU A 107 -32.20 8.92 1.25
N PHE A 108 -31.86 8.24 2.35
CA PHE A 108 -30.97 7.08 2.37
C PHE A 108 -31.72 5.74 2.43
N THR A 109 -33.05 5.74 2.36
CA THR A 109 -33.88 4.52 2.45
C THR A 109 -33.47 3.47 1.43
N ASP A 110 -33.18 3.88 0.19
CA ASP A 110 -32.75 2.96 -0.87
C ASP A 110 -31.44 2.24 -0.54
N ILE A 111 -30.46 2.94 0.07
CA ILE A 111 -29.19 2.32 0.49
C ILE A 111 -29.46 1.24 1.53
N VAL A 112 -30.34 1.53 2.48
CA VAL A 112 -30.66 0.59 3.56
C VAL A 112 -31.38 -0.64 3.01
N ASN A 113 -32.26 -0.45 2.03
CA ASN A 113 -32.94 -1.53 1.31
C ASN A 113 -31.96 -2.38 0.49
N ASP A 114 -31.17 -1.74 -0.38
CA ASP A 114 -30.23 -2.40 -1.28
C ASP A 114 -29.19 -3.22 -0.53
N HIS A 115 -28.78 -2.74 0.64
CA HIS A 115 -27.69 -3.32 1.44
C HIS A 115 -28.17 -3.83 2.80
N ALA A 116 -29.43 -4.29 2.92
CA ALA A 116 -30.03 -4.73 4.18
C ALA A 116 -29.16 -5.72 4.97
N THR A 117 -28.46 -6.64 4.27
CA THR A 117 -27.49 -7.57 4.89
C THR A 117 -26.46 -6.84 5.74
N PHE A 118 -25.89 -5.73 5.24
CA PHE A 118 -24.94 -4.90 5.97
C PHE A 118 -25.55 -4.39 7.28
N PHE A 119 -26.71 -3.74 7.16
CA PHE A 119 -27.37 -3.05 8.26
C PHE A 119 -27.97 -4.01 9.29
N ASN A 120 -28.23 -5.28 8.97
CA ASN A 120 -28.67 -6.27 9.96
C ASN A 120 -27.67 -6.49 11.11
N VAL A 121 -26.37 -6.24 10.88
CA VAL A 121 -25.32 -6.50 11.89
C VAL A 121 -25.00 -5.24 12.68
N THR A 122 -25.26 -5.28 14.00
CA THR A 122 -25.07 -4.15 14.92
C THR A 122 -23.66 -3.58 14.89
N LYS A 123 -22.63 -4.44 14.92
CA LYS A 123 -21.22 -4.00 14.88
C LYS A 123 -20.89 -3.18 13.62
N ARG A 124 -21.49 -3.51 12.46
CA ARG A 124 -21.30 -2.75 11.21
C ARG A 124 -22.00 -1.41 11.25
N ARG A 125 -23.21 -1.34 11.82
CA ARG A 125 -23.91 -0.06 12.04
C ARG A 125 -23.11 0.85 12.97
N GLU A 126 -22.57 0.33 14.07
CA GLU A 126 -21.72 1.09 14.99
C GLU A 126 -20.45 1.59 14.32
N SER A 127 -19.76 0.76 13.53
CA SER A 127 -18.60 1.17 12.76
C SER A 127 -18.94 2.23 11.71
N LEU A 128 -20.04 2.06 10.97
CA LEU A 128 -20.50 3.04 9.98
C LEU A 128 -20.82 4.38 10.65
N LYS A 129 -21.55 4.36 11.78
CA LYS A 129 -21.94 5.56 12.53
C LYS A 129 -20.76 6.44 12.90
N LYS A 130 -19.61 5.84 13.23
CA LYS A 130 -18.37 6.58 13.56
C LYS A 130 -17.78 7.31 12.36
N LEU A 131 -18.08 6.86 11.14
CA LEU A 131 -17.58 7.44 9.90
C LEU A 131 -18.54 8.48 9.30
N LEU A 132 -19.84 8.45 9.64
CA LEU A 132 -20.86 9.30 9.03
C LEU A 132 -20.67 10.79 9.35
N SER A 133 -21.13 11.64 8.43
CA SER A 133 -21.11 13.10 8.53
C SER A 133 -22.43 13.66 8.00
N SER A 134 -22.84 14.84 8.48
CA SER A 134 -24.17 15.41 8.17
C SER A 134 -24.35 15.80 6.69
N ASP A 135 -23.25 15.96 5.97
CA ASP A 135 -23.16 16.34 4.56
C ASP A 135 -22.92 15.14 3.63
N ASP A 136 -22.98 13.91 4.15
CA ASP A 136 -22.76 12.71 3.36
C ASP A 136 -23.77 12.59 2.21
N THR A 137 -23.26 12.27 1.02
CA THR A 137 -24.10 11.84 -0.10
C THR A 137 -24.32 10.33 -0.05
N GLN A 138 -25.26 9.82 -0.84
CA GLN A 138 -25.47 8.37 -0.95
C GLN A 138 -24.18 7.63 -1.35
N ASN A 139 -23.36 8.20 -2.23
CA ASN A 139 -22.08 7.63 -2.64
C ASN A 139 -21.04 7.67 -1.51
N ALA A 140 -21.05 8.71 -0.68
CA ALA A 140 -20.18 8.79 0.48
C ALA A 140 -20.54 7.70 1.51
N VAL A 141 -21.84 7.47 1.76
CA VAL A 141 -22.31 6.39 2.63
C VAL A 141 -21.89 5.02 2.09
N ARG A 142 -22.11 4.72 0.80
CA ARG A 142 -21.66 3.44 0.19
C ARG A 142 -20.14 3.26 0.26
N THR A 143 -19.36 4.34 0.10
CA THR A 143 -17.89 4.30 0.27
C THR A 143 -17.50 3.99 1.73
N LYS A 144 -18.20 4.57 2.71
CA LYS A 144 -17.99 4.27 4.13
C LYS A 144 -18.40 2.83 4.46
N MET A 145 -19.44 2.30 3.84
CA MET A 145 -19.83 0.89 3.97
C MET A 145 -18.76 -0.05 3.42
N LEU A 146 -18.18 0.25 2.24
CA LEU A 146 -17.04 -0.50 1.70
C LEU A 146 -15.84 -0.48 2.67
N ALA A 147 -15.54 0.67 3.25
CA ALA A 147 -14.46 0.81 4.22
C ALA A 147 -14.69 0.00 5.50
N VAL A 148 -15.94 -0.07 5.99
CA VAL A 148 -16.29 -0.96 7.10
C VAL A 148 -16.06 -2.43 6.72
N CYS A 149 -16.45 -2.84 5.50
CA CYS A 149 -16.24 -4.22 5.04
C CYS A 149 -14.75 -4.55 4.89
N ALA A 150 -13.96 -3.62 4.33
CA ALA A 150 -12.53 -3.79 4.12
C ALA A 150 -11.69 -3.53 5.39
N SER A 151 -12.31 -3.06 6.48
CA SER A 151 -11.63 -2.61 7.71
C SER A 151 -10.59 -1.50 7.44
N SER A 152 -10.94 -0.51 6.63
CA SER A 152 -10.08 0.60 6.19
C SER A 152 -10.71 1.97 6.51
N ASP A 153 -9.99 3.04 6.18
CA ASP A 153 -10.58 4.38 6.08
C ASP A 153 -11.46 4.50 4.81
N PRO A 154 -12.41 5.45 4.77
CA PRO A 154 -13.33 5.65 3.65
C PRO A 154 -12.70 6.34 2.44
N ARG A 155 -11.60 5.78 1.94
CA ARG A 155 -10.95 6.16 0.67
C ARG A 155 -10.78 4.91 -0.18
N ILE A 156 -11.11 5.00 -1.47
CA ILE A 156 -11.08 3.85 -2.40
C ILE A 156 -9.73 3.15 -2.40
N ASP A 157 -8.67 3.94 -2.43
CA ASP A 157 -7.29 3.57 -2.22
C ASP A 157 -7.03 2.72 -0.96
N ASN A 158 -7.48 3.18 0.21
CA ASN A 158 -7.26 2.46 1.48
C ASN A 158 -8.11 1.17 1.54
N ILE A 159 -9.31 1.20 0.94
CA ILE A 159 -10.17 0.02 0.78
C ILE A 159 -9.44 -1.01 -0.07
N LEU A 160 -8.93 -0.59 -1.23
CA LEU A 160 -8.25 -1.44 -2.19
C LEU A 160 -6.97 -2.04 -1.59
N GLU A 161 -6.11 -1.24 -0.95
CA GLU A 161 -4.90 -1.75 -0.27
C GLU A 161 -5.21 -2.88 0.73
N ASN A 162 -6.31 -2.75 1.49
CA ASN A 162 -6.75 -3.76 2.44
C ASN A 162 -7.33 -5.03 1.80
N LEU A 163 -8.00 -4.90 0.65
CA LEU A 163 -8.50 -6.04 -0.15
C LEU A 163 -7.34 -6.78 -0.83
N LEU A 164 -6.42 -6.03 -1.44
CA LEU A 164 -5.19 -6.56 -2.04
C LEU A 164 -4.34 -7.32 -1.02
N THR A 165 -4.23 -6.76 0.19
CA THR A 165 -3.51 -7.42 1.29
C THR A 165 -4.09 -8.76 1.66
N GLU A 166 -5.42 -8.88 1.69
CA GLU A 166 -6.07 -10.14 2.00
C GLU A 166 -5.90 -11.15 0.87
N SER A 167 -6.05 -10.70 -0.38
CA SER A 167 -5.83 -11.50 -1.58
C SER A 167 -4.42 -12.07 -1.65
N ALA A 168 -3.39 -11.28 -1.32
CA ALA A 168 -1.99 -11.70 -1.29
C ALA A 168 -1.77 -12.91 -0.35
N PHE A 169 -2.55 -13.00 0.73
CA PHE A 169 -2.50 -14.10 1.68
C PHE A 169 -3.49 -15.23 1.36
N ASN A 170 -3.99 -15.29 0.12
CA ASN A 170 -4.97 -16.28 -0.35
C ASN A 170 -6.24 -16.33 0.50
N LYS A 171 -6.68 -15.18 0.98
CA LYS A 171 -7.95 -15.00 1.70
C LYS A 171 -8.86 -14.07 0.89
N ASP A 172 -10.15 -14.16 1.15
CA ASP A 172 -11.19 -13.39 0.45
C ASP A 172 -12.36 -12.98 1.37
N GLU A 173 -12.18 -13.02 2.68
CA GLU A 173 -13.23 -12.75 3.67
C GLU A 173 -13.84 -11.35 3.52
N LYS A 174 -13.02 -10.31 3.30
CA LYS A 174 -13.47 -8.93 3.09
C LYS A 174 -14.16 -8.77 1.75
N LEU A 175 -13.63 -9.38 0.68
CA LEU A 175 -14.26 -9.29 -0.64
C LEU A 175 -15.61 -10.00 -0.64
N LYS A 176 -15.68 -11.22 -0.08
CA LYS A 176 -16.94 -11.92 0.17
C LYS A 176 -17.90 -11.12 1.04
N LEU A 177 -17.37 -10.38 2.03
CA LEU A 177 -18.21 -9.50 2.84
C LEU A 177 -18.80 -8.35 2.02
N VAL A 178 -18.03 -7.76 1.10
CA VAL A 178 -18.51 -6.75 0.13
C VAL A 178 -19.61 -7.33 -0.76
N GLU A 179 -19.40 -8.52 -1.31
CA GLU A 179 -20.38 -9.25 -2.14
C GLU A 179 -21.67 -9.56 -1.35
N ASN A 180 -21.54 -10.12 -0.15
CA ASN A 180 -22.67 -10.42 0.74
C ASN A 180 -23.46 -9.16 1.15
N CYS A 181 -22.80 -8.00 1.21
CA CYS A 181 -23.44 -6.71 1.45
C CYS A 181 -24.02 -6.07 0.17
N LYS A 182 -23.92 -6.75 -0.98
CA LYS A 182 -24.33 -6.25 -2.30
C LYS A 182 -23.64 -4.94 -2.69
N LEU A 183 -22.37 -4.77 -2.30
CA LEU A 183 -21.58 -3.56 -2.56
C LEU A 183 -20.60 -3.73 -3.74
N GLU A 184 -20.54 -4.91 -4.36
CA GLU A 184 -19.61 -5.26 -5.44
C GLU A 184 -19.74 -4.33 -6.67
N SER A 185 -20.95 -4.11 -7.19
CA SER A 185 -21.16 -3.25 -8.35
C SER A 185 -20.73 -1.81 -8.08
N PHE A 186 -20.93 -1.34 -6.84
CA PHE A 186 -20.44 -0.03 -6.42
C PHE A 186 -18.91 0.00 -6.34
N LEU A 187 -18.27 -1.04 -5.78
CA LEU A 187 -16.80 -1.15 -5.75
C LEU A 187 -16.22 -1.07 -7.16
N TRP A 188 -16.71 -1.87 -8.10
CA TRP A 188 -16.20 -1.90 -9.48
C TRP A 188 -16.43 -0.57 -10.20
N GLY A 189 -17.61 0.05 -10.04
CA GLY A 189 -17.85 1.39 -10.59
C GLY A 189 -16.92 2.46 -10.00
N ARG A 190 -16.47 2.32 -8.74
CA ARG A 190 -15.45 3.22 -8.17
C ARG A 190 -14.07 2.97 -8.77
N LEU A 191 -13.69 1.72 -9.05
CA LEU A 191 -12.43 1.41 -9.72
C LEU A 191 -12.42 1.83 -11.20
N GLU A 192 -13.58 1.77 -11.87
CA GLU A 192 -13.75 2.33 -13.21
C GLU A 192 -13.50 3.84 -13.21
N VAL A 193 -14.17 4.58 -12.32
CA VAL A 193 -14.01 6.04 -12.23
C VAL A 193 -12.61 6.44 -11.79
N SER A 194 -12.01 5.73 -10.84
CA SER A 194 -10.70 6.08 -10.30
C SER A 194 -9.53 5.66 -11.19
N TYR A 195 -9.61 4.49 -11.81
CA TYR A 195 -8.47 3.88 -12.50
C TYR A 195 -8.75 3.51 -13.97
N GLY A 196 -9.98 3.67 -14.46
CA GLY A 196 -10.38 3.24 -15.80
C GLY A 196 -10.57 1.72 -15.93
N TYR A 197 -10.70 0.99 -14.82
CA TYR A 197 -10.88 -0.46 -14.86
C TYR A 197 -12.26 -0.83 -15.39
N THR A 198 -12.30 -1.48 -16.56
CA THR A 198 -13.51 -1.97 -17.21
C THR A 198 -13.33 -3.45 -17.56
N SER A 199 -14.33 -4.28 -17.23
CA SER A 199 -14.31 -5.73 -17.45
C SER A 199 -15.73 -6.28 -17.50
N ASP A 200 -16.00 -7.24 -18.39
CA ASP A 200 -17.30 -7.93 -18.48
C ASP A 200 -17.56 -8.82 -17.26
N SER A 201 -16.49 -9.30 -16.61
CA SER A 201 -16.54 -10.13 -15.41
C SER A 201 -15.51 -9.62 -14.40
N PRO A 202 -15.77 -8.48 -13.74
CA PRO A 202 -14.80 -7.81 -12.89
C PRO A 202 -14.43 -8.67 -11.69
N GLY A 203 -13.14 -8.71 -11.36
CA GLY A 203 -12.62 -9.52 -10.28
C GLY A 203 -11.31 -8.99 -9.73
N LEU A 204 -11.06 -9.21 -8.43
CA LEU A 204 -9.90 -8.62 -7.77
C LEU A 204 -8.58 -9.11 -8.36
N ARG A 205 -8.46 -10.40 -8.71
CA ARG A 205 -7.25 -10.95 -9.35
C ARG A 205 -7.00 -10.38 -10.73
N ASP A 206 -8.06 -10.24 -11.53
CA ASP A 206 -7.99 -9.65 -12.86
C ASP A 206 -7.51 -8.19 -12.78
N PHE A 207 -8.11 -7.41 -11.87
CA PHE A 207 -7.69 -6.04 -11.58
C PHE A 207 -6.21 -5.96 -11.18
N ILE A 208 -5.71 -6.85 -10.30
CA ILE A 208 -4.29 -6.87 -9.88
C ILE A 208 -3.37 -7.04 -11.09
N ILE A 209 -3.65 -8.04 -11.94
CA ILE A 209 -2.84 -8.32 -13.12
C ILE A 209 -2.88 -7.12 -14.08
N GLN A 210 -4.06 -6.55 -14.31
CA GLN A 210 -4.23 -5.39 -15.18
C GLN A 210 -3.56 -4.13 -14.62
N LEU A 211 -3.55 -3.95 -13.29
CA LEU A 211 -2.84 -2.87 -12.60
C LEU A 211 -1.34 -2.95 -12.86
N PHE A 212 -0.71 -4.09 -12.53
CA PHE A 212 0.73 -4.26 -12.75
C PHE A 212 1.10 -4.18 -14.22
N LYS A 213 0.32 -4.79 -15.11
CA LYS A 213 0.54 -4.73 -16.56
C LYS A 213 0.44 -3.29 -17.09
N SER A 214 -0.65 -2.59 -16.78
CA SER A 214 -0.86 -1.22 -17.26
C SER A 214 0.21 -0.28 -16.74
N CYS A 215 0.62 -0.41 -15.47
CA CYS A 215 1.71 0.39 -14.93
C CYS A 215 3.06 0.09 -15.61
N TYR A 216 3.32 -1.17 -15.96
CA TYR A 216 4.49 -1.60 -16.73
C TYR A 216 4.49 -0.99 -18.13
N ASP A 217 3.38 -1.10 -18.85
CA ASP A 217 3.20 -0.52 -20.17
C ASP A 217 3.37 1.00 -20.15
N MET A 218 2.74 1.71 -19.20
CA MET A 218 2.91 3.17 -19.02
C MET A 218 4.36 3.56 -18.78
N SER A 219 5.07 2.80 -17.93
CA SER A 219 6.47 3.11 -17.58
C SER A 219 7.41 2.91 -18.78
N LEU A 220 6.99 2.11 -19.76
CA LEU A 220 7.71 1.88 -21.00
C LEU A 220 7.26 2.81 -22.14
N GLY A 221 6.29 3.70 -21.89
CA GLY A 221 5.71 4.58 -22.90
C GLY A 221 4.75 3.88 -23.87
N ASN A 222 4.25 2.69 -23.52
CA ASN A 222 3.24 1.97 -24.30
C ASN A 222 1.82 2.37 -23.88
N ASP A 223 0.86 2.09 -24.75
CA ASP A 223 -0.56 2.24 -24.43
C ASP A 223 -0.98 1.31 -23.30
N SER A 224 -1.78 1.83 -22.37
CA SER A 224 -2.27 1.11 -21.19
C SER A 224 -3.80 1.10 -21.13
N GLN A 225 -4.36 0.07 -20.50
CA GLN A 225 -5.82 -0.03 -20.34
C GLN A 225 -6.33 0.80 -19.16
N LEU A 226 -5.53 0.89 -18.08
CA LEU A 226 -5.83 1.79 -16.96
C LEU A 226 -5.33 3.21 -17.23
N ASN A 227 -5.82 4.16 -16.45
CA ASN A 227 -5.42 5.56 -16.50
C ASN A 227 -4.15 5.84 -15.63
N PRO A 228 -3.51 7.02 -15.74
CA PRO A 228 -2.31 7.35 -14.98
C PRO A 228 -2.46 7.33 -13.45
N ASP A 229 -3.67 7.50 -12.91
CA ASP A 229 -3.91 7.46 -11.46
C ASP A 229 -3.66 6.05 -10.89
N ALA A 230 -3.79 5.00 -11.69
CA ALA A 230 -3.42 3.65 -11.32
C ALA A 230 -1.92 3.52 -11.02
N LEU A 231 -1.05 4.20 -11.79
CA LEU A 231 0.39 4.24 -11.55
C LEU A 231 0.72 5.02 -10.28
N VAL A 232 0.00 6.10 -10.00
CA VAL A 232 0.13 6.86 -8.74
C VAL A 232 -0.24 5.98 -7.54
N PHE A 233 -1.36 5.26 -7.63
CA PHE A 233 -1.78 4.28 -6.63
C PHE A 233 -0.71 3.21 -6.40
N LEU A 234 -0.21 2.57 -7.47
CA LEU A 234 0.80 1.52 -7.36
C LEU A 234 2.10 2.03 -6.71
N LYS A 235 2.55 3.23 -7.07
CA LYS A 235 3.74 3.87 -6.46
C LYS A 235 3.54 4.10 -4.97
N ARG A 236 2.37 4.63 -4.55
CA ARG A 236 2.07 4.83 -3.12
C ARG A 236 1.96 3.50 -2.38
N TRP A 237 1.28 2.51 -2.96
CA TRP A 237 1.07 1.21 -2.34
C TRP A 237 2.39 0.46 -2.11
N LYS A 238 3.32 0.50 -3.08
CA LYS A 238 4.69 0.01 -2.95
C LYS A 238 5.40 0.58 -1.72
N ASP A 239 5.25 1.88 -1.47
CA ASP A 239 5.92 2.58 -0.36
C ASP A 239 5.21 2.42 1.00
N SER A 240 4.10 1.67 1.04
CA SER A 240 3.34 1.46 2.27
C SER A 240 3.99 0.41 3.17
N VAL A 241 4.52 0.84 4.32
CA VAL A 241 5.09 -0.05 5.35
C VAL A 241 4.08 -1.09 5.85
N LYS A 242 2.79 -0.70 5.97
CA LYS A 242 1.72 -1.60 6.44
C LYS A 242 1.43 -2.71 5.44
N HIS A 243 1.52 -2.41 4.15
CA HIS A 243 1.12 -3.30 3.06
C HIS A 243 2.30 -3.91 2.29
N GLN A 244 3.54 -3.64 2.73
CA GLN A 244 4.79 -4.03 2.09
C GLN A 244 4.80 -5.51 1.69
N LYS A 245 4.55 -6.43 2.63
CA LYS A 245 4.66 -7.86 2.34
C LYS A 245 3.66 -8.33 1.28
N ALA A 246 2.42 -7.83 1.36
CA ALA A 246 1.39 -8.15 0.37
C ALA A 246 1.73 -7.59 -1.01
N PHE A 247 2.29 -6.38 -1.07
CA PHE A 247 2.78 -5.81 -2.33
C PHE A 247 3.89 -6.66 -2.94
N GLU A 248 4.88 -7.09 -2.14
CA GLU A 248 6.00 -7.92 -2.61
C GLU A 248 5.52 -9.28 -3.16
N ASP A 249 4.58 -9.92 -2.46
CA ASP A 249 4.03 -11.22 -2.87
C ASP A 249 3.21 -11.10 -4.18
N LEU A 250 2.35 -10.08 -4.29
CA LEU A 250 1.56 -9.83 -5.51
C LEU A 250 2.42 -9.34 -6.68
N SER A 251 3.43 -8.51 -6.42
CA SER A 251 4.39 -8.07 -7.45
C SER A 251 5.13 -9.26 -8.05
N LYS A 252 5.57 -10.20 -7.20
CA LYS A 252 6.20 -11.44 -7.66
C LYS A 252 5.23 -12.29 -8.49
N GLU A 253 4.02 -12.54 -7.98
CA GLU A 253 3.00 -13.32 -8.70
C GLU A 253 2.69 -12.72 -10.08
N CYS A 254 2.45 -11.41 -10.14
CA CYS A 254 2.20 -10.72 -11.40
C CYS A 254 3.41 -10.77 -12.33
N SER A 255 4.63 -10.70 -11.80
CA SER A 255 5.84 -10.80 -12.63
C SER A 255 5.95 -12.15 -13.33
N ASP A 256 5.53 -13.23 -12.66
CA ASP A 256 5.50 -14.58 -13.22
C ASP A 256 4.37 -14.72 -14.27
N ILE A 257 3.16 -14.28 -13.95
CA ILE A 257 1.99 -14.34 -14.85
C ILE A 257 2.22 -13.55 -16.13
N LEU A 258 2.76 -12.34 -16.01
CA LEU A 258 3.03 -11.45 -17.13
C LEU A 258 4.33 -11.80 -17.87
N ALA A 259 5.06 -12.82 -17.39
CA ALA A 259 6.35 -13.26 -17.93
C ALA A 259 7.36 -12.10 -18.07
N ILE A 260 7.41 -11.21 -17.08
CA ILE A 260 8.23 -9.99 -17.08
C ILE A 260 9.70 -10.31 -17.33
N GLU A 261 10.22 -11.41 -16.75
CA GLU A 261 11.62 -11.83 -16.98
C GLU A 261 11.97 -11.99 -18.47
N LYS A 262 11.08 -12.59 -19.28
CA LYS A 262 11.33 -12.82 -20.71
C LYS A 262 11.38 -11.51 -21.49
N ASP A 263 10.57 -10.54 -21.08
CA ASP A 263 10.53 -9.22 -21.71
C ASP A 263 11.75 -8.39 -21.31
N LEU A 264 12.15 -8.44 -20.03
CA LEU A 264 13.37 -7.78 -19.54
C LEU A 264 14.64 -8.21 -20.29
N GLN A 265 14.75 -9.48 -20.72
CA GLN A 265 15.91 -9.93 -21.51
C GLN A 265 16.11 -9.18 -22.83
N LYS A 266 15.05 -8.56 -23.36
CA LYS A 266 15.08 -7.82 -24.63
C LYS A 266 15.32 -6.32 -24.44
N ARG A 267 15.38 -5.84 -23.20
CA ARG A 267 15.43 -4.42 -22.87
C ARG A 267 16.81 -4.00 -22.39
N ASP A 268 17.16 -2.78 -22.75
CA ASP A 268 18.33 -2.07 -22.22
C ASP A 268 18.02 -1.44 -20.86
N ILE A 269 19.07 -1.25 -20.06
CA ILE A 269 18.99 -0.66 -18.72
C ILE A 269 18.24 0.69 -18.73
N SER A 270 18.46 1.53 -19.74
CA SER A 270 17.89 2.89 -19.83
C SER A 270 16.35 2.90 -19.85
N ALA A 271 15.73 1.85 -20.39
CA ALA A 271 14.28 1.71 -20.41
C ALA A 271 13.70 1.26 -19.05
N LEU A 272 14.55 0.86 -18.11
CA LEU A 272 14.15 0.25 -16.84
C LEU A 272 14.37 1.17 -15.63
N GLU A 273 15.00 2.32 -15.82
CA GLU A 273 15.45 3.21 -14.74
C GLU A 273 14.29 3.60 -13.80
N GLU A 274 13.13 3.93 -14.37
CA GLU A 274 11.95 4.41 -13.64
C GLU A 274 11.03 3.29 -13.10
N ILE A 275 11.39 2.03 -13.32
CA ILE A 275 10.57 0.88 -12.91
C ILE A 275 11.07 0.36 -11.56
N TYR A 276 10.26 0.57 -10.52
CA TYR A 276 10.64 0.29 -9.13
C TYR A 276 9.80 -0.78 -8.43
N TYR A 277 8.74 -1.28 -9.09
CA TYR A 277 7.76 -2.16 -8.44
C TYR A 277 8.02 -3.66 -8.63
N PHE A 278 8.86 -4.07 -9.59
CA PHE A 278 9.27 -5.47 -9.76
C PHE A 278 10.71 -5.70 -9.28
N GLU A 279 10.93 -6.69 -8.42
CA GLU A 279 12.26 -7.10 -7.95
C GLU A 279 13.16 -7.54 -9.13
N LEU A 280 12.58 -8.20 -10.14
CA LEU A 280 13.28 -8.65 -11.33
C LEU A 280 13.99 -7.51 -12.09
N VAL A 281 13.48 -6.29 -11.98
CA VAL A 281 14.11 -5.12 -12.61
C VAL A 281 15.43 -4.79 -11.93
N ASP A 282 15.51 -4.78 -10.60
CA ASP A 282 16.78 -4.59 -9.90
C ASP A 282 17.79 -5.70 -10.24
N ARG A 283 17.34 -6.96 -10.30
CA ARG A 283 18.20 -8.09 -10.67
C ARG A 283 18.75 -7.93 -12.10
N LYS A 284 17.92 -7.49 -13.06
CA LYS A 284 18.34 -7.21 -14.43
C LYS A 284 19.34 -6.04 -14.48
N ILE A 285 19.03 -4.93 -13.81
CA ILE A 285 19.91 -3.75 -13.72
C ILE A 285 21.28 -4.13 -13.15
N LEU A 286 21.33 -4.90 -12.06
CA LEU A 286 22.58 -5.35 -11.44
C LEU A 286 23.41 -6.25 -12.37
N SER A 287 22.74 -7.21 -13.03
CA SER A 287 23.39 -8.10 -14.00
C SER A 287 24.01 -7.30 -15.16
N ASP A 288 23.25 -6.38 -15.74
CA ASP A 288 23.75 -5.59 -16.88
C ASP A 288 24.79 -4.56 -16.45
N LEU A 289 24.64 -3.96 -15.26
CA LEU A 289 25.67 -3.07 -14.69
C LEU A 289 26.99 -3.80 -14.49
N ALA A 290 26.96 -5.01 -13.91
CA ALA A 290 28.17 -5.81 -13.73
C ALA A 290 28.82 -6.14 -15.08
N LYS A 291 28.00 -6.54 -16.08
CA LYS A 291 28.48 -6.79 -17.45
C LYS A 291 29.09 -5.55 -18.08
N ASN A 292 28.41 -4.41 -18.03
CA ASN A 292 28.88 -3.16 -18.62
C ASN A 292 30.17 -2.65 -17.97
N VAL A 293 30.39 -2.93 -16.68
CA VAL A 293 31.66 -2.66 -15.99
C VAL A 293 32.77 -3.60 -16.48
N VAL A 294 32.47 -4.89 -16.65
CA VAL A 294 33.42 -5.85 -17.21
C VAL A 294 33.81 -5.46 -18.64
N ASP A 295 32.84 -5.11 -19.47
CA ASP A 295 33.01 -4.74 -20.87
C ASP A 295 33.50 -3.29 -21.05
N GLN A 296 33.56 -2.51 -19.96
CA GLN A 296 33.93 -1.08 -19.93
C GLN A 296 33.08 -0.20 -20.86
N THR A 297 31.79 -0.53 -21.00
CA THR A 297 30.85 0.17 -21.89
C THR A 297 30.04 1.28 -21.21
N ILE A 298 30.05 1.32 -19.87
CA ILE A 298 29.33 2.34 -19.09
C ILE A 298 30.28 3.39 -18.51
N SER A 299 29.91 4.67 -18.64
CA SER A 299 30.67 5.78 -18.05
C SER A 299 30.48 5.85 -16.53
N ALA A 300 31.46 6.40 -15.81
CA ALA A 300 31.38 6.60 -14.37
C ALA A 300 30.15 7.42 -13.97
N GLY A 301 29.87 8.52 -14.69
CA GLY A 301 28.72 9.39 -14.42
C GLY A 301 27.36 8.71 -14.62
N ALA A 302 27.19 7.96 -15.73
CA ALA A 302 25.93 7.23 -15.98
C ALA A 302 25.68 6.17 -14.90
N ARG A 303 26.72 5.39 -14.57
CA ARG A 303 26.68 4.38 -13.50
C ARG A 303 26.33 4.98 -12.14
N GLU A 304 26.99 6.07 -11.74
CA GLU A 304 26.74 6.73 -10.45
C GLU A 304 25.34 7.33 -10.37
N SER A 305 24.86 7.93 -11.47
CA SER A 305 23.49 8.45 -11.56
C SER A 305 22.47 7.33 -11.39
N LEU A 306 22.63 6.21 -12.10
CA LEU A 306 21.75 5.06 -12.00
C LEU A 306 21.74 4.47 -10.59
N ILE A 307 22.91 4.22 -9.99
CA ILE A 307 23.00 3.71 -8.61
C ILE A 307 22.32 4.69 -7.64
N ARG A 308 22.49 6.00 -7.82
CA ARG A 308 21.84 7.01 -6.99
C ARG A 308 20.32 7.02 -7.14
N GLN A 309 19.78 6.84 -8.35
CA GLN A 309 18.34 6.67 -8.56
C GLN A 309 17.84 5.39 -7.88
N ARG A 310 18.57 4.27 -8.03
CA ARG A 310 18.17 3.00 -7.38
C ARG A 310 18.21 3.06 -5.87
N LYS A 311 19.07 3.89 -5.24
CA LYS A 311 19.11 4.07 -3.77
C LYS A 311 17.79 4.39 -3.10
N VAL A 312 16.86 5.04 -3.81
CA VAL A 312 15.52 5.37 -3.28
C VAL A 312 14.45 4.34 -3.64
N SER A 313 14.81 3.27 -4.35
CA SER A 313 13.88 2.21 -4.75
C SER A 313 13.57 1.25 -3.60
N HIS A 314 12.43 0.57 -3.73
CA HIS A 314 11.92 -0.38 -2.73
C HIS A 314 12.92 -1.49 -2.41
N TRP A 315 13.52 -2.07 -3.46
CA TRP A 315 14.36 -3.25 -3.36
C TRP A 315 15.84 -2.93 -3.07
N TYR A 316 16.25 -1.65 -3.08
CA TYR A 316 17.66 -1.29 -2.93
C TYR A 316 18.30 -1.86 -1.68
N LYS A 317 17.61 -1.81 -0.55
CA LYS A 317 18.16 -2.30 0.73
C LYS A 317 18.54 -3.78 0.67
N GLN A 318 17.80 -4.60 -0.09
CA GLN A 318 18.10 -6.01 -0.30
C GLN A 318 19.34 -6.21 -1.18
N TYR A 319 19.61 -5.27 -2.09
CA TYR A 319 20.66 -5.36 -3.10
C TYR A 319 21.80 -4.35 -2.91
N GLU A 320 21.83 -3.65 -1.77
CA GLU A 320 22.74 -2.55 -1.49
C GLU A 320 24.20 -2.98 -1.69
N ASP A 321 24.57 -4.11 -1.10
CA ASP A 321 25.93 -4.64 -1.19
C ASP A 321 26.31 -5.02 -2.63
N LEU A 322 25.38 -5.43 -3.49
CA LEU A 322 25.69 -5.68 -4.91
C LEU A 322 25.94 -4.38 -5.67
N TYR A 323 25.10 -3.37 -5.48
CA TYR A 323 25.32 -2.05 -6.08
C TYR A 323 26.65 -1.44 -5.62
N GLN A 324 26.98 -1.54 -4.32
CA GLN A 324 28.25 -1.06 -3.78
C GLN A 324 29.43 -1.85 -4.34
N ALA A 325 29.35 -3.18 -4.42
CA ALA A 325 30.40 -4.00 -5.02
C ALA A 325 30.66 -3.57 -6.47
N ILE A 326 29.62 -3.44 -7.31
CA ILE A 326 29.79 -2.98 -8.69
C ILE A 326 30.42 -1.58 -8.74
N ASP A 327 30.04 -0.67 -7.83
CA ASP A 327 30.63 0.66 -7.76
C ASP A 327 32.14 0.61 -7.46
N TYR A 328 32.52 -0.12 -6.42
CA TYR A 328 33.93 -0.25 -6.04
C TYR A 328 34.75 -1.00 -7.09
N GLY A 329 34.19 -2.02 -7.73
CA GLY A 329 34.84 -2.78 -8.79
C GLY A 329 35.18 -1.91 -10.00
N ALA A 330 34.23 -1.10 -10.49
CA ALA A 330 34.52 -0.23 -11.63
C ALA A 330 35.53 0.88 -11.28
N ARG A 331 35.44 1.45 -10.06
CA ARG A 331 36.41 2.46 -9.59
C ARG A 331 37.81 1.86 -9.44
N PHE A 332 37.90 0.64 -8.95
CA PHE A 332 39.16 -0.13 -8.86
C PHE A 332 39.78 -0.33 -10.25
N ILE A 333 39.01 -0.80 -11.23
CA ILE A 333 39.48 -0.99 -12.61
C ILE A 333 40.02 0.33 -13.16
N LYS A 334 39.26 1.41 -13.01
CA LYS A 334 39.61 2.72 -13.55
C LYS A 334 40.86 3.32 -12.92
N ILE A 335 40.99 3.28 -11.59
CA ILE A 335 42.17 3.83 -10.91
C ILE A 335 43.43 3.03 -11.22
N LEU A 336 43.30 1.72 -11.45
CA LEU A 336 44.43 0.85 -11.77
C LEU A 336 44.93 1.08 -13.20
N GLU A 337 44.02 1.30 -14.16
CA GLU A 337 44.38 1.67 -15.53
C GLU A 337 45.20 2.97 -15.62
N GLU A 338 44.95 3.90 -14.71
CA GLU A 338 45.64 5.19 -14.63
C GLU A 338 46.88 5.16 -13.72
N ALA A 339 47.13 4.04 -13.02
CA ALA A 339 48.19 3.96 -12.03
C ALA A 339 49.55 3.70 -12.67
N GLU A 340 50.50 4.61 -12.44
CA GLU A 340 51.92 4.35 -12.69
C GLU A 340 52.51 3.59 -11.50
N LEU A 341 52.92 2.34 -11.71
CA LEU A 341 53.38 1.43 -10.65
C LEU A 341 54.90 1.32 -10.52
N ASN A 342 55.65 2.31 -11.03
CA ASN A 342 57.11 2.34 -10.97
C ASN A 342 57.60 2.95 -9.65
N ILE A 343 58.70 2.41 -9.12
CA ILE A 343 59.38 2.90 -7.91
C ILE A 343 60.81 3.29 -8.26
N GLU A 344 61.15 4.57 -8.08
CA GLU A 344 62.49 5.10 -8.34
C GLU A 344 63.42 4.99 -7.12
N SER A 345 62.84 5.06 -5.92
CA SER A 345 63.55 4.93 -4.64
C SER A 345 62.60 4.45 -3.54
N MET A 346 63.15 4.04 -2.39
CA MET A 346 62.35 3.68 -1.21
C MET A 346 61.38 4.82 -0.80
N ASP A 347 61.85 6.07 -0.80
CA ASP A 347 61.04 7.24 -0.46
C ASP A 347 59.94 7.53 -1.47
N ASP A 348 60.25 7.39 -2.75
CA ASP A 348 59.29 7.55 -3.84
C ASP A 348 58.17 6.51 -3.72
N GLY A 349 58.51 5.22 -3.58
CA GLY A 349 57.53 4.15 -3.45
C GLY A 349 56.62 4.32 -2.23
N LEU A 350 57.18 4.71 -1.09
CA LEU A 350 56.41 4.88 0.14
C LEU A 350 55.50 6.11 0.00
N THR A 351 55.96 7.17 -0.67
CA THR A 351 55.16 8.37 -0.95
C THR A 351 54.01 8.05 -1.88
N LYS A 352 54.29 7.35 -2.99
CA LYS A 352 53.27 6.91 -3.96
C LYS A 352 52.23 6.01 -3.31
N TYR A 353 52.65 5.07 -2.47
CA TYR A 353 51.72 4.20 -1.76
C TYR A 353 50.82 4.97 -0.82
N THR A 354 51.40 5.78 0.08
CA THR A 354 50.65 6.50 1.12
C THR A 354 49.74 7.60 0.59
N LYS A 355 50.04 8.15 -0.60
CA LYS A 355 49.19 9.17 -1.25
C LYS A 355 48.20 8.61 -2.24
N TYR A 356 48.55 7.57 -3.00
CA TYR A 356 47.79 7.14 -4.17
C TYR A 356 47.49 5.64 -4.20
N TRP A 357 48.50 4.76 -4.12
CA TRP A 357 48.26 3.33 -4.36
C TRP A 357 47.43 2.66 -3.26
N TYR A 358 47.44 3.17 -2.02
CA TYR A 358 46.54 2.66 -0.98
C TYR A 358 45.06 2.75 -1.37
N LEU A 359 44.68 3.67 -2.27
CA LEU A 359 43.31 3.78 -2.77
C LEU A 359 42.92 2.58 -3.64
N VAL A 360 43.86 2.07 -4.43
CA VAL A 360 43.67 0.86 -5.23
C VAL A 360 43.38 -0.33 -4.31
N ASP A 361 44.21 -0.50 -3.28
CA ASP A 361 44.04 -1.56 -2.28
C ASP A 361 42.73 -1.40 -1.48
N GLN A 362 42.38 -0.17 -1.09
CA GLN A 362 41.15 0.12 -0.38
C GLN A 362 39.91 -0.22 -1.23
N LEU A 363 39.90 0.15 -2.50
CA LEU A 363 38.78 -0.14 -3.41
C LEU A 363 38.62 -1.64 -3.61
N TYR A 364 39.71 -2.39 -3.81
CA TYR A 364 39.69 -3.84 -3.86
C TYR A 364 39.12 -4.45 -2.57
N ARG A 365 39.60 -4.03 -1.39
CA ARG A 365 39.08 -4.56 -0.11
C ARG A 365 37.60 -4.26 0.10
N LYS A 366 37.14 -3.07 -0.29
CA LYS A 366 35.72 -2.70 -0.24
C LYS A 366 34.89 -3.56 -1.21
N TYR A 367 35.39 -3.79 -2.42
CA TYR A 367 34.79 -4.72 -3.38
C TYR A 367 34.60 -6.12 -2.77
N ILE A 368 35.65 -6.69 -2.18
CA ILE A 368 35.59 -8.02 -1.56
C ILE A 368 34.64 -8.05 -0.37
N TYR A 369 34.65 -7.02 0.47
CA TYR A 369 33.73 -6.90 1.60
C TYR A 369 32.26 -6.95 1.14
N HIS A 370 31.89 -6.09 0.20
CA HIS A 370 30.52 -5.98 -0.29
C HIS A 370 30.09 -7.23 -1.09
N THR A 371 30.99 -7.80 -1.91
CA THR A 371 30.72 -9.06 -2.62
C THR A 371 30.41 -10.19 -1.63
N LYS A 372 31.21 -10.34 -0.56
CA LYS A 372 30.96 -11.35 0.47
C LYS A 372 29.68 -11.09 1.26
N LYS A 373 29.44 -9.83 1.63
CA LYS A 373 28.27 -9.44 2.43
C LYS A 373 26.95 -9.60 1.67
N SER A 374 26.97 -9.43 0.34
CA SER A 374 25.79 -9.61 -0.51
C SER A 374 25.18 -11.02 -0.47
N GLY A 375 25.98 -12.04 -0.15
CA GLY A 375 25.56 -13.45 -0.22
C GLY A 375 25.27 -13.97 -1.64
N GLN A 376 25.42 -13.15 -2.69
CA GLN A 376 25.08 -13.48 -4.08
C GLN A 376 26.30 -13.44 -5.01
N VAL A 377 27.39 -14.13 -4.61
CA VAL A 377 28.67 -14.11 -5.33
C VAL A 377 28.54 -14.54 -6.80
N SER A 378 27.60 -15.43 -7.12
CA SER A 378 27.38 -15.91 -8.49
C SER A 378 26.98 -14.81 -9.46
N MET A 379 26.24 -13.78 -9.02
CA MET A 379 25.83 -12.66 -9.88
C MET A 379 27.01 -11.79 -10.28
N LEU A 380 28.05 -11.72 -9.43
CA LEU A 380 29.25 -10.92 -9.65
C LEU A 380 30.43 -11.74 -10.17
N LYS A 381 30.23 -13.02 -10.53
CA LYS A 381 31.34 -13.95 -10.83
C LYS A 381 32.32 -13.38 -11.87
N THR A 382 31.82 -12.99 -13.04
CA THR A 382 32.68 -12.47 -14.12
C THR A 382 33.41 -11.18 -13.71
N LEU A 383 32.75 -10.29 -12.97
CA LEU A 383 33.39 -9.09 -12.44
C LEU A 383 34.43 -9.44 -11.38
N SER A 384 34.16 -10.41 -10.52
CA SER A 384 35.08 -10.88 -9.48
C SER A 384 36.33 -11.46 -10.11
N ASP A 385 36.18 -12.32 -11.11
CA ASP A 385 37.30 -12.92 -11.83
C ASP A 385 38.20 -11.84 -12.47
N LYS A 386 37.60 -10.79 -13.07
CA LYS A 386 38.34 -9.64 -13.62
C LYS A 386 39.06 -8.84 -12.53
N VAL A 387 38.36 -8.48 -11.44
CA VAL A 387 38.93 -7.68 -10.33
C VAL A 387 40.06 -8.44 -9.64
N GLU A 388 39.89 -9.72 -9.33
CA GLU A 388 40.91 -10.56 -8.69
C GLU A 388 42.14 -10.72 -9.58
N ASN A 389 41.94 -10.94 -10.88
CA ASN A 389 43.03 -11.06 -11.84
C ASN A 389 43.85 -9.76 -11.92
N LEU A 390 43.18 -8.61 -12.06
CA LEU A 390 43.82 -7.31 -12.10
C LEU A 390 44.55 -6.99 -10.79
N TYR A 391 43.94 -7.28 -9.64
CA TYR A 391 44.56 -7.02 -8.35
C TYR A 391 45.80 -7.89 -8.12
N SER A 392 45.70 -9.20 -8.40
CA SER A 392 46.80 -10.13 -8.16
C SER A 392 47.95 -9.94 -9.14
N ASN A 393 47.65 -9.85 -10.43
CA ASN A 393 48.67 -9.91 -11.49
C ASN A 393 49.17 -8.54 -11.92
N ASN A 394 48.30 -7.52 -11.94
CA ASN A 394 48.69 -6.20 -12.45
C ASN A 394 49.11 -5.26 -11.31
N TYR A 395 48.41 -5.31 -10.17
CA TYR A 395 48.73 -4.45 -9.03
C TYR A 395 49.75 -5.10 -8.08
N LEU A 396 49.37 -6.16 -7.37
CA LEU A 396 50.20 -6.77 -6.32
C LEU A 396 51.53 -7.31 -6.85
N LEU A 397 51.50 -8.12 -7.91
CA LEU A 397 52.72 -8.70 -8.47
C LEU A 397 53.72 -7.61 -8.92
N THR A 398 53.23 -6.60 -9.66
CA THR A 398 54.06 -5.48 -10.14
C THR A 398 54.67 -4.69 -8.99
N ILE A 399 53.84 -4.29 -8.03
CA ILE A 399 54.28 -3.52 -6.87
C ILE A 399 55.28 -4.33 -6.03
N ASN A 400 55.00 -5.62 -5.77
CA ASN A 400 55.90 -6.47 -5.00
C ASN A 400 57.27 -6.62 -5.67
N ASN A 401 57.30 -6.87 -6.99
CA ASN A 401 58.55 -6.99 -7.74
C ASN A 401 59.35 -5.68 -7.73
N ASN A 402 58.67 -4.54 -7.86
CA ASN A 402 59.32 -3.23 -7.83
C ASN A 402 59.82 -2.88 -6.42
N TRP A 403 59.07 -3.24 -5.37
CA TRP A 403 59.51 -3.09 -3.99
C TRP A 403 60.71 -3.97 -3.66
N GLN A 404 60.71 -5.22 -4.11
CA GLN A 404 61.79 -6.16 -3.81
C GLN A 404 63.15 -5.60 -4.25
N LYS A 405 63.22 -5.01 -5.45
CA LYS A 405 64.44 -4.34 -5.94
C LYS A 405 64.93 -3.24 -4.98
N GLN A 406 64.02 -2.39 -4.51
CA GLN A 406 64.37 -1.31 -3.59
C GLN A 406 64.80 -1.83 -2.21
N VAL A 407 64.21 -2.93 -1.76
CA VAL A 407 64.56 -3.59 -0.50
C VAL A 407 65.94 -4.23 -0.60
N ASP A 408 66.24 -4.91 -1.70
CA ASP A 408 67.54 -5.53 -1.95
C ASP A 408 68.67 -4.50 -1.99
N ASP A 409 68.41 -3.31 -2.54
CA ASP A 409 69.35 -2.18 -2.60
C ASP A 409 69.39 -1.35 -1.29
N CYS A 410 68.56 -1.68 -0.29
CA CYS A 410 68.41 -0.87 0.93
C CYS A 410 69.52 -1.15 1.96
N ASN A 411 70.57 -0.34 1.95
CA ASN A 411 71.68 -0.44 2.91
C ASN A 411 71.36 0.04 4.33
N SER A 412 70.22 0.72 4.55
CA SER A 412 69.83 1.20 5.89
C SER A 412 68.32 1.28 6.04
N TRP A 413 67.74 0.25 6.67
CA TRP A 413 66.31 0.17 6.92
C TRP A 413 65.79 1.32 7.77
N GLY A 414 64.72 1.96 7.33
CA GLY A 414 64.02 2.98 8.11
C GLY A 414 64.60 4.40 8.04
N LYS A 415 65.59 4.67 7.18
CA LYS A 415 65.93 6.05 6.77
C LYS A 415 65.05 6.43 5.58
N THR A 416 64.00 7.19 5.87
CA THR A 416 63.05 7.68 4.87
C THR A 416 62.60 9.09 5.23
N ASN A 417 62.21 9.87 4.23
CA ASN A 417 61.59 11.18 4.40
C ASN A 417 60.13 11.10 4.89
N ILE A 418 59.58 9.90 5.07
CA ILE A 418 58.20 9.69 5.52
C ILE A 418 58.13 9.43 7.02
N GLU A 419 57.16 10.07 7.64
CA GLU A 419 56.91 9.93 9.07
C GLU A 419 56.28 8.59 9.40
N PHE A 420 57.01 7.77 10.16
CA PHE A 420 56.46 6.52 10.66
C PHE A 420 55.37 6.75 11.71
N GLN A 421 54.32 5.93 11.65
CA GLN A 421 53.25 5.91 12.65
C GLN A 421 53.79 5.75 14.09
N ARG A 422 54.87 4.97 14.29
CA ARG A 422 55.51 4.80 15.62
C ARG A 422 56.05 6.10 16.22
N HIS A 423 56.31 7.12 15.40
CA HIS A 423 56.76 8.45 15.85
C HIS A 423 55.58 9.42 16.09
N PHE A 424 54.37 9.08 15.64
CA PHE A 424 53.19 9.94 15.74
C PHE A 424 52.96 10.45 17.16
N PHE A 425 53.00 9.56 18.16
CA PHE A 425 52.78 9.95 19.55
C PHE A 425 53.83 10.96 20.03
N LYS A 426 55.12 10.66 19.87
CA LYS A 426 56.21 11.54 20.32
C LYS A 426 56.18 12.91 19.65
N ARG A 427 55.78 12.98 18.38
CA ARG A 427 55.79 14.22 17.61
C ARG A 427 54.52 15.04 17.75
N ASN A 428 53.36 14.40 17.69
CA ASN A 428 52.07 15.10 17.56
C ASN A 428 51.24 15.08 18.86
N VAL A 429 51.51 14.16 19.79
CA VAL A 429 50.72 14.04 21.03
C VAL A 429 51.52 14.51 22.25
N LEU A 430 52.76 14.05 22.38
CA LEU A 430 53.61 14.32 23.54
C LEU A 430 53.82 15.82 23.82
N PRO A 431 54.05 16.72 22.83
CA PRO A 431 54.25 18.14 23.12
C PRO A 431 53.05 18.79 23.83
N PHE A 432 51.82 18.42 23.46
CA PHE A 432 50.62 18.94 24.11
C PHE A 432 50.42 18.37 25.51
N LEU A 433 50.75 17.09 25.72
CA LEU A 433 50.71 16.47 27.04
C LEU A 433 51.77 17.08 27.97
N SER A 434 52.96 17.40 27.45
CA SER A 434 54.01 18.13 28.19
C SER A 434 53.55 19.50 28.65
N ASP A 435 52.69 20.16 27.88
CA ASP A 435 52.01 21.42 28.24
C ASP A 435 50.77 21.22 29.15
N LYS A 436 50.51 20.00 29.64
CA LYS A 436 49.30 19.62 30.40
C LYS A 436 47.97 19.88 29.66
N LYS A 437 48.00 19.95 28.32
CA LYS A 437 46.80 20.07 27.47
C LYS A 437 46.21 18.69 27.20
N LYS A 438 44.88 18.61 27.06
CA LYS A 438 44.18 17.40 26.64
C LYS A 438 44.13 17.34 25.11
N VAL A 439 44.36 16.17 24.54
CA VAL A 439 44.30 15.92 23.09
C VAL A 439 43.42 14.71 22.82
N PHE A 440 42.59 14.80 21.79
CA PHE A 440 41.84 13.69 21.23
C PHE A 440 42.35 13.42 19.81
N VAL A 441 42.59 12.15 19.48
CA VAL A 441 43.01 11.72 18.14
C VAL A 441 41.85 10.97 17.51
N ILE A 442 41.41 11.43 16.34
CA ILE A 442 40.42 10.75 15.50
C ILE A 442 41.20 10.12 14.35
N ILE A 443 41.10 8.79 14.21
CA ILE A 443 41.78 7.99 13.18
C ILE A 443 40.81 7.67 12.06
#